data_AF-A0A7X0JRL0-F1
#
_entry.id   AF-A0A7X0JRL0-F1
#
_cell.length_a   1.000
_cell.length_b   1.000
_cell.length_c   1.000
_cell.angle_alpha   90.00
_cell.angle_beta   90.00
_cell.angle_gamma   90.00
#
_symmetry.space_group_name_H-M   'P 1'
#
loop_
_entity.id
_entity.type
_entity.pdbx_description
1 polymer ?
#
loop_
_entity_poly.entity_id
_entity_poly.type
_entity_poly.pdbx_seq_one_letter_code
_entity_poly.pdbx_strand_id
1 'polypeptide(L)'
;MMQVHNALQDLADGPRMLFRSAHIYTLLMATVHLGLAAIGPIWRPLYWPMILASGLCIIGLLLVSYGFFVESFVTDLNRPLLKMGLFAVFGATVLLAANAISHNLGLGKTGGNNP
;
A
#
# COMPACT_ATOMS: atom_id res chain seq x y z
N MET A 1 8.02 34.02 -15.18
CA MET A 1 7.83 32.55 -15.04
C MET A 1 6.99 32.22 -13.80
N MET A 2 5.68 32.53 -13.81
CA MET A 2 4.73 32.23 -12.72
C MET A 2 3.36 31.78 -13.27
N GLN A 3 3.32 31.01 -14.36
CA GLN A 3 2.05 30.63 -15.01
C GLN A 3 1.42 29.33 -14.47
N VAL A 4 2.13 28.57 -13.63
CA VAL A 4 1.63 27.27 -13.13
C VAL A 4 0.74 27.43 -11.88
N HIS A 5 0.91 28.51 -11.10
CA HIS A 5 0.18 28.69 -9.83
C HIS A 5 -1.29 29.14 -10.02
N ASN A 6 -1.62 29.80 -11.14
CA ASN A 6 -2.97 30.29 -11.42
C ASN A 6 -3.89 29.27 -12.10
N ALA A 7 -3.34 28.21 -12.70
CA ALA A 7 -4.15 27.21 -13.41
C ALA A 7 -5.00 26.34 -12.47
N LEU A 8 -4.69 26.28 -11.17
CA LEU A 8 -5.47 25.53 -10.18
C LEU A 8 -6.57 26.37 -9.52
N GLN A 9 -6.53 27.71 -9.57
CA GLN A 9 -7.51 28.54 -8.86
C GLN A 9 -8.91 28.49 -9.50
N ASP A 10 -8.96 28.25 -10.82
CA ASP A 10 -10.20 28.25 -11.61
C ASP A 10 -10.85 26.85 -11.72
N LEU A 11 -10.26 25.85 -11.08
CA LEU A 11 -10.77 24.49 -11.10
C LEU A 11 -11.85 24.32 -10.03
N ALA A 12 -13.00 23.74 -10.39
CA ALA A 12 -14.08 23.46 -9.44
C ALA A 12 -13.54 22.70 -8.19
N ASP A 13 -14.13 22.95 -7.03
CA ASP A 13 -13.62 22.48 -5.73
C ASP A 13 -13.44 20.95 -5.67
N GLY A 14 -14.33 20.19 -6.34
CA GLY A 14 -14.27 18.72 -6.42
C GLY A 14 -12.95 18.19 -6.99
N PRO A 15 -12.58 18.55 -8.24
CA PRO A 15 -11.28 18.17 -8.81
C PRO A 15 -10.07 18.59 -7.96
N ARG A 16 -10.10 19.77 -7.31
CA ARG A 16 -9.00 20.21 -6.41
C ARG A 16 -8.89 19.30 -5.18
N MET A 17 -10.03 18.92 -4.60
CA MET A 17 -10.08 18.02 -3.45
C MET A 17 -9.59 16.61 -3.82
N LEU A 18 -9.93 16.12 -5.02
CA LEU A 18 -9.45 14.84 -5.56
C LEU A 18 -7.94 14.82 -5.80
N PHE A 19 -7.37 15.90 -6.29
CA PHE A 19 -5.91 15.98 -6.53
C PHE A 19 -5.13 15.96 -5.21
N ARG A 20 -5.66 16.61 -4.17
CA ARG A 20 -5.06 16.62 -2.82
C ARG A 20 -5.19 15.27 -2.12
N SER A 21 -6.35 14.62 -2.19
CA SER A 21 -6.54 13.29 -1.58
C SER A 21 -5.69 12.22 -2.25
N ALA A 22 -5.52 12.28 -3.57
CA ALA A 22 -4.67 11.36 -4.32
C ALA A 22 -3.21 11.39 -3.82
N HIS A 23 -2.65 12.56 -3.51
CA HIS A 23 -1.31 12.68 -2.92
C HIS A 23 -1.22 12.04 -1.52
N ILE A 24 -2.25 12.19 -0.69
CA ILE A 24 -2.30 11.58 0.64
C ILE A 24 -2.30 10.04 0.52
N TYR A 25 -3.04 9.48 -0.45
CA TYR A 25 -3.02 8.04 -0.69
C TYR A 25 -1.66 7.55 -1.16
N THR A 26 -0.96 8.30 -2.01
CA THR A 26 0.41 7.95 -2.41
C THR A 26 1.38 8.00 -1.22
N LEU A 27 1.29 9.02 -0.38
CA LEU A 27 2.11 9.14 0.84
C LEU A 27 1.81 8.00 1.84
N LEU A 28 0.54 7.64 2.01
CA LEU A 28 0.13 6.52 2.85
C LEU A 28 0.78 5.23 2.37
N MET A 29 0.74 4.95 1.07
CA MET A 29 1.33 3.74 0.49
C MET A 29 2.86 3.71 0.66
N ALA A 30 3.54 4.84 0.45
CA ALA A 30 4.96 4.95 0.71
C ALA A 30 5.30 4.66 2.18
N THR A 31 4.51 5.21 3.12
CA THR A 31 4.70 5.01 4.56
C THR A 31 4.50 3.54 4.96
N VAL A 32 3.45 2.89 4.45
CA VAL A 32 3.19 1.46 4.70
C VAL A 32 4.33 0.60 4.16
N HIS A 33 4.83 0.89 2.96
CA HIS A 33 5.94 0.16 2.36
C HIS A 33 7.23 0.30 3.19
N LEU A 34 7.52 1.52 3.66
CA LEU A 34 8.68 1.81 4.49
C LEU A 34 8.59 1.10 5.86
N GLY A 35 7.40 1.10 6.46
CA GLY A 35 7.12 0.36 7.69
C GLY A 35 7.33 -1.15 7.52
N LEU A 36 6.86 -1.74 6.42
CA LEU A 36 7.10 -3.14 6.09
C LEU A 36 8.61 -3.45 5.95
N ALA A 37 9.34 -2.61 5.21
CA ALA A 37 10.77 -2.78 4.98
C ALA A 37 11.57 -2.69 6.29
N ALA A 38 11.17 -1.82 7.22
CA ALA A 38 11.80 -1.69 8.53
C ALA A 38 11.60 -2.94 9.41
N ILE A 39 10.48 -3.65 9.25
CA ILE A 39 10.15 -4.85 10.02
C ILE A 39 10.83 -6.10 9.44
N GLY A 40 11.10 -6.13 8.12
CA GLY A 40 11.67 -7.28 7.41
C GLY A 40 12.89 -7.99 8.05
N PRO A 41 13.87 -7.29 8.66
CA PRO A 41 15.02 -7.94 9.28
C PRO A 41 14.69 -8.75 10.54
N ILE A 42 13.58 -8.46 11.21
CA ILE A 42 13.19 -9.06 12.50
C ILE A 42 12.56 -10.46 12.30
N TRP A 43 12.09 -10.77 11.09
CA TRP A 43 11.35 -11.99 10.79
C TRP A 43 12.19 -12.91 9.91
N ARG A 44 12.91 -13.86 10.54
CA ARG A 44 13.54 -15.00 9.86
C ARG A 44 13.08 -16.30 10.53
N PRO A 45 12.81 -17.41 9.80
CA PRO A 45 13.12 -17.67 8.38
C PRO A 45 12.04 -17.20 7.38
N LEU A 46 12.37 -17.33 6.09
CA LEU A 46 11.60 -16.89 4.93
C LEU A 46 10.28 -17.70 4.80
N TYR A 47 9.21 -17.25 5.47
CA TYR A 47 7.90 -17.87 5.37
C TYR A 47 7.15 -17.39 4.12
N TRP A 48 6.54 -18.33 3.39
CA TRP A 48 5.66 -18.08 2.24
C TRP A 48 4.69 -16.89 2.39
N PRO A 49 3.96 -16.72 3.52
CA PRO A 49 3.08 -15.56 3.73
C PRO A 49 3.79 -14.21 3.68
N MET A 50 5.05 -14.12 4.09
CA MET A 50 5.83 -12.88 4.06
C MET A 50 6.22 -12.50 2.62
N ILE A 51 6.56 -13.48 1.78
CA ILE A 51 6.85 -13.26 0.35
C ILE A 51 5.58 -12.78 -0.37
N LEU A 52 4.45 -13.43 -0.11
CA LEU A 52 3.15 -13.03 -0.66
C LEU A 52 2.77 -11.61 -0.23
N ALA A 53 2.88 -11.29 1.07
CA ALA A 53 2.59 -9.95 1.57
C ALA A 53 3.50 -8.90 0.94
N SER A 54 4.81 -9.19 0.82
CA SER A 54 5.76 -8.29 0.15
C SER A 54 5.40 -8.08 -1.33
N GLY A 55 5.02 -9.14 -2.04
CA GLY A 55 4.56 -9.06 -3.42
C GLY A 55 3.30 -8.20 -3.56
N LEU A 56 2.29 -8.43 -2.71
CA LEU A 56 1.07 -7.62 -2.69
C LEU A 56 1.35 -6.15 -2.36
N CYS A 57 2.29 -5.86 -1.47
CA CYS A 57 2.68 -4.48 -1.17
C CYS A 57 3.35 -3.77 -2.34
N ILE A 58 4.23 -4.47 -3.08
CA ILE A 58 4.88 -3.91 -4.29
C ILE A 58 3.83 -3.67 -5.38
N ILE A 59 2.99 -4.66 -5.65
CA ILE A 59 1.92 -4.56 -6.65
C ILE A 59 0.96 -3.42 -6.28
N GLY A 60 0.54 -3.35 -5.01
CA GLY A 60 -0.34 -2.30 -4.53
C GLY A 60 0.28 -0.90 -4.68
N LEU A 61 1.57 -0.74 -4.37
CA LEU A 61 2.29 0.51 -4.56
C LEU A 61 2.30 0.92 -6.04
N LEU A 62 2.65 0.00 -6.94
CA LEU A 62 2.66 0.26 -8.38
C LEU A 62 1.26 0.62 -8.91
N LEU A 63 0.21 -0.07 -8.47
CA LEU A 63 -1.17 0.21 -8.86
C LEU A 63 -1.65 1.57 -8.37
N VAL A 64 -1.34 1.96 -7.13
CA VAL A 64 -1.72 3.29 -6.62
C VAL A 64 -0.91 4.38 -7.29
N SER A 65 0.39 4.18 -7.54
CA SER A 65 1.21 5.14 -8.29
C SER A 65 0.72 5.30 -9.73
N TYR A 66 0.42 4.20 -10.43
CA TYR A 66 -0.09 4.24 -11.78
C TYR A 66 -1.51 4.83 -11.85
N GLY A 67 -2.39 4.41 -10.94
CA GLY A 67 -3.74 4.96 -10.79
C GLY A 67 -3.72 6.46 -10.44
N PHE A 68 -2.73 6.92 -9.69
CA PHE A 68 -2.52 8.35 -9.46
C PHE A 68 -2.25 9.09 -10.78
N PHE A 69 -1.36 8.60 -11.66
CA PHE A 69 -1.06 9.30 -12.91
C PHE A 69 -2.16 9.17 -13.98
N VAL A 70 -2.91 8.07 -13.99
CA VAL A 70 -3.93 7.80 -15.02
C VAL A 70 -5.31 8.32 -14.62
N GLU A 71 -5.72 8.09 -13.36
CA GLU A 71 -7.08 8.39 -12.89
C GLU A 71 -7.18 9.78 -12.23
N SER A 72 -6.06 10.50 -12.02
CA SER A 72 -6.09 11.87 -11.46
C SER A 72 -6.84 12.87 -12.34
N PHE A 73 -6.89 12.63 -13.65
CA PHE A 73 -7.51 13.52 -14.63
C PHE A 73 -8.99 13.22 -14.86
N VAL A 74 -9.49 12.11 -14.32
CA VAL A 74 -10.89 11.73 -14.40
C VAL A 74 -11.64 12.44 -13.26
N THR A 75 -12.64 13.24 -13.62
CA THR A 75 -13.52 13.95 -12.67
C THR A 75 -14.50 13.04 -11.94
N ASP A 76 -14.61 11.79 -12.40
CA ASP A 76 -15.40 10.75 -11.76
C ASP A 76 -14.72 10.27 -10.46
N LEU A 77 -15.55 9.98 -9.45
CA LEU A 77 -15.11 9.44 -8.17
C LEU A 77 -14.68 7.97 -8.30
N ASN A 78 -15.06 7.30 -9.39
CA ASN A 78 -14.74 5.90 -9.60
C ASN A 78 -13.28 5.70 -10.06
N ARG A 79 -12.43 5.28 -9.11
CA ARG A 79 -10.98 5.03 -9.30
C ARG A 79 -10.64 3.55 -9.10
N PRO A 80 -10.87 2.69 -10.11
CA PRO A 80 -10.70 1.25 -9.95
C PRO A 80 -9.27 0.83 -9.61
N LEU A 81 -8.25 1.44 -10.22
CA LEU A 81 -6.85 1.07 -9.97
C LEU A 81 -6.42 1.45 -8.56
N LEU A 82 -6.82 2.65 -8.11
CA LEU A 82 -6.55 3.09 -6.74
C LEU A 82 -7.25 2.19 -5.72
N LYS A 83 -8.50 1.78 -5.96
CA LYS A 83 -9.22 0.80 -5.12
C LYS A 83 -8.50 -0.54 -5.06
N MET A 84 -8.09 -1.09 -6.20
CA MET A 84 -7.38 -2.37 -6.26
C MET A 84 -6.05 -2.32 -5.50
N GLY A 85 -5.29 -1.24 -5.66
CA GLY A 85 -4.01 -1.07 -4.94
C GLY A 85 -4.19 -0.94 -3.43
N LEU A 86 -5.23 -0.23 -2.97
CA LEU A 86 -5.61 -0.15 -1.55
C LEU A 86 -5.99 -1.52 -0.99
N PHE A 87 -6.82 -2.29 -1.71
CA PHE A 87 -7.19 -3.65 -1.27
C PHE A 87 -6.00 -4.61 -1.25
N ALA A 88 -5.06 -4.48 -2.19
CA ALA A 88 -3.85 -5.29 -2.20
C ALA A 88 -2.98 -5.03 -0.95
N VAL A 89 -2.78 -3.76 -0.58
CA VAL A 89 -2.03 -3.41 0.63
C VAL A 89 -2.78 -3.80 1.89
N PHE A 90 -4.10 -3.59 1.93
CA PHE A 90 -4.92 -4.07 3.04
C PHE A 90 -4.78 -5.59 3.22
N GLY A 91 -4.89 -6.36 2.14
CA GLY A 91 -4.68 -7.81 2.16
C GLY A 91 -3.29 -8.21 2.66
N ALA A 92 -2.23 -7.51 2.23
CA ALA A 92 -0.88 -7.74 2.72
C ALA A 92 -0.76 -7.47 4.23
N THR A 93 -1.36 -6.39 4.74
CA THR A 93 -1.32 -6.07 6.18
C THR A 93 -2.08 -7.10 7.01
N VAL A 94 -3.24 -7.58 6.54
CA VAL A 94 -4.01 -8.63 7.21
C VAL A 94 -3.23 -9.95 7.23
N LEU A 95 -2.59 -10.32 6.11
CA LEU A 95 -1.79 -11.52 6.02
C LEU A 95 -0.59 -11.48 6.98
N LEU A 96 0.08 -10.33 7.08
CA LEU A 96 1.18 -10.13 8.04
C LEU A 96 0.70 -10.17 9.48
N ALA A 97 -0.45 -9.53 9.78
CA ALA A 97 -1.03 -9.57 11.12
C ALA A 97 -1.42 -11.00 11.52
N ALA A 98 -2.04 -11.76 10.61
CA ALA A 98 -2.38 -13.16 10.85
C ALA A 98 -1.13 -14.02 11.08
N ASN A 99 -0.09 -13.83 10.27
CA ASN A 99 1.20 -14.50 10.44
C ASN A 99 1.88 -14.11 11.77
N ALA A 100 1.75 -12.85 12.18
CA ALA A 100 2.28 -12.39 13.46
C ALA A 100 1.57 -13.04 14.64
N ILE A 101 0.24 -13.11 14.58
CA ILE A 101 -0.58 -13.74 15.62
C ILE A 101 -0.28 -15.23 15.69
N SER A 102 -0.19 -15.94 14.56
CA SER A 102 0.10 -17.39 14.55
C SER A 102 1.47 -17.72 15.13
N HIS A 103 2.49 -16.90 14.85
CA HIS A 103 3.83 -17.06 15.41
C HIS A 103 3.86 -16.78 16.93
N ASN A 104 3.18 -15.73 17.39
CA ASN A 104 3.09 -15.40 18.82
C ASN A 104 2.26 -16.41 19.62
N LEU A 105 1.25 -17.04 19.02
CA LEU A 105 0.43 -18.08 19.64
C LEU A 105 1.11 -19.45 19.69
N GLY A 106 2.36 -19.58 19.22
CA GLY A 106 3.14 -20.82 19.34
C GLY A 106 2.67 -21.99 18.48
N LEU A 107 1.73 -21.76 17.54
CA LEU A 107 1.21 -22.78 16.62
C LEU A 107 2.25 -23.21 15.55
N GLY A 108 3.41 -22.55 15.51
CA GLY A 108 4.57 -22.89 14.67
C GLY A 108 5.64 -23.75 15.37
N LYS A 109 5.43 -24.21 16.61
CA LYS A 109 6.30 -25.21 17.25
C LYS A 109 5.93 -26.63 16.79
N THR A 110 6.17 -26.97 15.53
CA THR A 110 6.24 -28.36 15.09
C THR A 110 7.56 -28.60 14.37
N GLY A 111 8.40 -29.44 14.98
CA GLY A 111 9.56 -30.05 14.32
C GLY A 111 10.89 -29.39 14.62
N GLY A 112 11.35 -29.51 15.86
CA GLY A 112 12.72 -29.23 16.24
C GLY A 112 13.14 -30.12 17.39
N ASN A 113 12.96 -31.43 17.25
CA ASN A 113 13.54 -32.41 18.16
C ASN A 113 14.56 -33.26 17.36
N ASN A 114 15.82 -33.09 17.76
CA ASN A 114 16.96 -34.01 17.66
C ASN A 114 17.71 -34.14 16.33
N PRO A 115 19.01 -34.50 16.37
CA PRO A 115 19.81 -34.94 17.54
C PRO A 115 20.65 -33.87 18.24
#